data_AF-A0A0S2I531-F1
#
_entry.id   AF-A0A0S2I531-F1
#
_cell.length_a   1.000
_cell.length_b   1.000
_cell.length_c   1.000
_cell.angle_alpha   90.00
_cell.angle_beta   90.00
_cell.angle_gamma   90.00
#
_symmetry.space_group_name_H-M   'P 1'
#
loop_
_entity.id
_entity.type
_entity.pdbx_description
1 polymer ?
#
loop_
_entity_poly.entity_id
_entity_poly.type
_entity_poly.pdbx_seq_one_letter_code
_entity_poly.pdbx_strand_id
1 'polypeptide(L)'
;MASVHQVNHPGKEFPISFERRKQHADDYFFFNNSYSRGLRKWNRKPNPHYRKFMVHKGKYVSKADATIEIEALLNFWGEFEGPSEFTLVQHNPNEKYWNNPTAIHKPLFIDEERGDQNTDPYIFGERFLYAICKKTELDNLSPGDIMLFGSEFGAKPDVHFYLDTLMVIKDEISVVGSEFDALYRELTLDRLKDEQTGQSLTNSVHTGVTFADRKEAVGCFSFVPVREAGNYPLGFGRPVLKNELITKYLRKPGAYTGYKSTALKDKNELKTLWQLIATEVLKQGFYLGTGFEEVK
;
A
#
# COMPACT_ATOMS: atom_id res chain seq x y z
N MET A 1 12.00 -19.25 11.58
CA MET A 1 12.52 -17.98 12.13
C MET A 1 11.95 -16.87 11.28
N ALA A 2 11.46 -15.80 11.90
CA ALA A 2 10.87 -14.71 11.13
C ALA A 2 11.93 -13.92 10.35
N SER A 3 11.52 -13.26 9.29
CA SER A 3 12.34 -12.41 8.43
C SER A 3 11.67 -11.05 8.21
N VAL A 4 12.45 -10.07 7.78
CA VAL A 4 11.93 -8.82 7.24
C VAL A 4 12.20 -8.77 5.73
N HIS A 5 11.16 -8.45 4.98
CA HIS A 5 11.12 -8.40 3.53
C HIS A 5 10.85 -6.96 3.09
N GLN A 6 11.83 -6.32 2.47
CA GLN A 6 11.61 -5.08 1.76
C GLN A 6 11.13 -5.41 0.34
N VAL A 7 9.96 -4.89 -0.03
CA VAL A 7 9.41 -4.97 -1.39
C VAL A 7 9.46 -3.57 -1.99
N ASN A 8 10.44 -3.32 -2.86
CA ASN A 8 10.61 -2.04 -3.53
C ASN A 8 9.95 -2.07 -4.89
N HIS A 9 8.80 -1.41 -4.98
CA HIS A 9 8.03 -1.32 -6.21
C HIS A 9 8.03 0.15 -6.68
N PRO A 10 8.67 0.48 -7.82
CA PRO A 10 8.98 1.85 -8.26
C PRO A 10 7.78 2.60 -8.85
N GLY A 11 6.57 2.35 -8.37
CA GLY A 11 5.43 3.07 -8.90
C GLY A 11 5.50 4.54 -8.51
N LYS A 12 5.11 5.39 -9.45
CA LYS A 12 4.89 6.82 -9.22
C LYS A 12 3.39 7.08 -9.15
N GLU A 13 3.02 8.29 -8.80
CA GLU A 13 1.64 8.73 -9.02
C GLU A 13 1.39 8.92 -10.53
N PHE A 14 0.17 8.62 -10.97
CA PHE A 14 -0.24 8.94 -12.34
C PHE A 14 -0.37 10.46 -12.50
N PRO A 15 0.19 11.09 -13.54
CA PRO A 15 0.16 12.55 -13.68
C PRO A 15 -1.22 13.05 -14.14
N ILE A 16 -2.13 13.25 -13.20
CA ILE A 16 -3.48 13.78 -13.48
C ILE A 16 -3.42 15.32 -13.48
N SER A 17 -3.95 15.94 -14.54
CA SER A 17 -4.08 17.40 -14.65
C SER A 17 -5.14 17.78 -15.66
N PHE A 18 -5.75 18.96 -15.52
CA PHE A 18 -6.75 19.40 -16.48
C PHE A 18 -6.13 19.67 -17.86
N GLU A 19 -4.91 20.18 -17.88
CA GLU A 19 -4.16 20.55 -19.09
C GLU A 19 -3.86 19.32 -19.95
N ARG A 20 -3.55 18.17 -19.33
CA ARG A 20 -3.19 16.93 -20.03
C ARG A 20 -4.36 15.99 -20.31
N ARG A 21 -5.59 16.36 -19.94
CA ARG A 21 -6.77 15.47 -20.03
C ARG A 21 -6.98 14.84 -21.41
N LYS A 22 -6.70 15.57 -22.50
CA LYS A 22 -6.84 15.06 -23.87
C LYS A 22 -5.80 13.99 -24.23
N GLN A 23 -4.60 14.06 -23.63
CA GLN A 23 -3.52 13.09 -23.84
C GLN A 23 -3.78 11.77 -23.09
N HIS A 24 -4.68 11.81 -22.11
CA HIS A 24 -4.95 10.74 -21.17
C HIS A 24 -6.44 10.39 -21.10
N ALA A 25 -7.19 10.59 -22.19
CA ALA A 25 -8.65 10.36 -22.22
C ALA A 25 -9.04 8.89 -21.93
N ASP A 26 -8.14 7.95 -22.23
CA ASP A 26 -8.30 6.54 -21.91
C ASP A 26 -7.94 6.20 -20.46
N ASP A 27 -7.19 7.08 -19.78
CA ASP A 27 -6.73 6.89 -18.40
C ASP A 27 -7.68 7.58 -17.40
N TYR A 28 -8.14 8.79 -17.69
CA TYR A 28 -9.04 9.53 -16.81
C TYR A 28 -9.91 10.53 -17.57
N PHE A 29 -11.00 10.98 -16.95
CA PHE A 29 -11.79 12.10 -17.44
C PHE A 29 -12.25 12.99 -16.29
N PHE A 30 -12.55 14.25 -16.59
CA PHE A 30 -13.14 15.20 -15.66
C PHE A 30 -14.66 15.14 -15.77
N PHE A 31 -15.36 15.31 -14.65
CA PHE A 31 -16.82 15.40 -14.66
C PHE A 31 -17.29 16.65 -15.41
N ASN A 32 -18.54 16.62 -15.90
CA ASN A 32 -19.13 17.77 -16.57
C ASN A 32 -19.05 19.03 -15.68
N ASN A 33 -18.61 20.14 -16.25
CA ASN A 33 -18.42 21.43 -15.57
C ASN A 33 -17.42 21.39 -14.39
N SER A 34 -16.47 20.46 -14.39
CA SER A 34 -15.43 20.35 -13.38
C SER A 34 -14.02 20.46 -13.98
N TYR A 35 -13.16 21.24 -13.32
CA TYR A 35 -11.75 21.40 -13.67
C TYR A 35 -10.80 20.72 -12.68
N SER A 36 -11.34 20.19 -11.57
CA SER A 36 -10.56 19.64 -10.46
C SER A 36 -11.04 18.26 -10.02
N ARG A 37 -12.18 17.78 -10.51
CA ARG A 37 -12.76 16.49 -10.12
C ARG A 37 -13.07 15.62 -11.33
N GLY A 38 -12.88 14.32 -11.19
CA GLY A 38 -13.12 13.36 -12.25
C GLY A 38 -13.00 11.91 -11.79
N LEU A 39 -12.90 11.01 -12.77
CA LEU A 39 -12.69 9.58 -12.56
C LEU A 39 -11.34 9.18 -13.17
N ARG A 40 -10.49 8.55 -12.36
CA ARG A 40 -9.34 7.80 -12.84
C ARG A 40 -9.81 6.37 -13.07
N LYS A 41 -9.77 5.94 -14.32
CA LYS A 41 -10.12 4.58 -14.73
C LYS A 41 -9.08 3.58 -14.25
N TRP A 42 -9.37 2.30 -14.40
CA TRP A 42 -8.40 1.24 -14.14
C TRP A 42 -7.07 1.47 -14.88
N ASN A 43 -5.95 1.10 -14.26
CA ASN A 43 -4.65 1.08 -14.93
C ASN A 43 -4.52 -0.09 -15.91
N ARG A 44 -4.72 0.19 -17.20
CA ARG A 44 -4.62 -0.81 -18.28
C ARG A 44 -3.22 -0.94 -18.86
N LYS A 45 -2.23 -0.22 -18.33
CA LYS A 45 -0.86 -0.27 -18.86
C LYS A 45 -0.14 -1.45 -18.19
N PRO A 46 0.52 -2.34 -18.97
CA PRO A 46 1.16 -3.53 -18.42
C PRO A 46 2.34 -3.21 -17.49
N ASN A 47 2.89 -1.99 -17.61
CA ASN A 47 3.82 -1.36 -16.66
C ASN A 47 3.76 0.18 -16.88
N PRO A 48 4.07 0.99 -15.85
CA PRO A 48 4.24 0.63 -14.44
C PRO A 48 2.91 0.58 -13.66
N HIS A 49 2.91 -0.08 -12.50
CA HIS A 49 1.92 0.12 -11.43
C HIS A 49 1.96 1.58 -10.93
N TYR A 50 0.82 2.11 -10.49
CA TYR A 50 0.72 3.49 -9.98
C TYR A 50 0.31 3.53 -8.51
N ARG A 51 0.81 4.54 -7.81
CA ARG A 51 0.36 4.83 -6.45
C ARG A 51 -0.70 5.92 -6.48
N LYS A 52 -1.60 5.86 -5.52
CA LYS A 52 -2.62 6.87 -5.30
C LYS A 52 -2.51 7.37 -3.87
N PHE A 53 -2.70 8.68 -3.71
CA PHE A 53 -2.96 9.28 -2.41
C PHE A 53 -4.47 9.19 -2.17
N MET A 54 -4.87 8.27 -1.32
CA MET A 54 -6.26 7.86 -1.13
C MET A 54 -6.88 8.49 0.10
N VAL A 55 -8.21 8.61 0.07
CA VAL A 55 -9.05 8.91 1.22
C VAL A 55 -10.08 7.80 1.38
N HIS A 56 -10.14 7.18 2.56
CA HIS A 56 -11.09 6.10 2.84
C HIS A 56 -11.40 6.00 4.34
N LYS A 57 -12.57 5.44 4.69
CA LYS A 57 -12.91 5.21 6.09
C LYS A 57 -12.10 4.04 6.64
N GLY A 58 -11.67 4.16 7.89
CA GLY A 58 -10.91 3.11 8.54
C GLY A 58 -10.67 3.38 10.01
N LYS A 59 -9.74 2.61 10.56
CA LYS A 59 -9.33 2.61 11.96
C LYS A 59 -7.84 2.91 12.04
N TYR A 60 -7.43 3.59 13.09
CA TYR A 60 -6.03 3.83 13.36
C TYR A 60 -5.70 3.78 14.85
N VAL A 61 -4.41 3.69 15.15
CA VAL A 61 -3.88 3.94 16.49
C VAL A 61 -2.84 5.04 16.49
N SER A 62 -2.86 5.89 17.53
CA SER A 62 -1.97 7.05 17.67
C SER A 62 -0.64 6.73 18.33
N LYS A 63 -0.45 5.50 18.81
CA LYS A 63 0.76 5.02 19.47
C LYS A 63 0.95 3.52 19.27
N ALA A 64 2.21 3.07 19.27
CA ALA A 64 2.55 1.68 18.99
C ALA A 64 2.01 0.69 20.05
N ASP A 65 1.86 1.13 21.29
CA ASP A 65 1.33 0.35 22.42
C ASP A 65 -0.15 0.62 22.70
N ALA A 66 -0.89 1.14 21.71
CA ALA A 66 -2.30 1.46 21.87
C ALA A 66 -3.13 0.22 22.26
N THR A 67 -4.18 0.48 23.04
CA THR A 67 -5.17 -0.52 23.44
C THR A 67 -6.48 -0.39 22.69
N ILE A 68 -6.73 0.77 22.07
CA ILE A 68 -7.99 1.15 21.43
C ILE A 68 -7.69 1.69 20.03
N GLU A 69 -8.53 1.34 19.07
CA GLU A 69 -8.56 1.90 17.72
C GLU A 69 -9.54 3.07 17.64
N ILE A 70 -9.21 4.05 16.81
CA ILE A 70 -10.05 5.22 16.55
C ILE A 70 -10.56 5.13 15.11
N GLU A 71 -11.87 5.22 14.93
CA GLU A 71 -12.49 5.29 13.60
C GLU A 71 -12.42 6.72 13.06
N ALA A 72 -11.99 6.85 11.81
CA ALA A 72 -11.90 8.14 11.13
C ALA A 72 -11.98 7.97 9.60
N LEU A 73 -12.19 9.09 8.91
CA LEU A 73 -11.82 9.19 7.51
C LEU A 73 -10.30 9.39 7.46
N LEU A 74 -9.58 8.64 6.63
CA LEU A 74 -8.12 8.58 6.64
C LEU A 74 -7.55 8.88 5.26
N ASN A 75 -6.50 9.71 5.22
CA ASN A 75 -5.66 9.91 4.04
C ASN A 75 -4.39 9.05 4.14
N PHE A 76 -3.97 8.44 3.04
CA PHE A 76 -2.79 7.59 2.98
C PHE A 76 -2.30 7.36 1.54
N TRP A 77 -1.07 6.86 1.40
CA TRP A 77 -0.55 6.39 0.11
C TRP A 77 -0.67 4.88 0.01
N GLY A 78 -0.93 4.38 -1.20
CA GLY A 78 -0.87 2.96 -1.49
C GLY A 78 -0.88 2.68 -2.98
N GLU A 79 -0.57 1.44 -3.34
CA GLU A 79 -0.86 0.92 -4.67
C GLU A 79 -2.36 0.62 -4.77
N PHE A 80 -3.00 1.08 -5.85
CA PHE A 80 -4.40 0.79 -6.11
C PHE A 80 -4.69 1.00 -7.60
N GLU A 81 -4.90 -0.11 -8.30
CA GLU A 81 -5.01 -0.12 -9.77
C GLU A 81 -6.45 0.11 -10.27
N GLY A 82 -7.44 -0.19 -9.43
CA GLY A 82 -8.86 -0.06 -9.72
C GLY A 82 -9.34 1.39 -9.94
N PRO A 83 -10.61 1.59 -10.37
CA PRO A 83 -11.16 2.91 -10.60
C PRO A 83 -11.28 3.73 -9.31
N SER A 84 -11.15 5.04 -9.45
CA SER A 84 -11.28 5.95 -8.30
C SER A 84 -11.77 7.31 -8.75
N GLU A 85 -12.68 7.89 -7.97
CA GLU A 85 -12.95 9.32 -8.05
C GLU A 85 -11.72 10.09 -7.59
N PHE A 86 -11.37 11.17 -8.27
CA PHE A 86 -10.27 12.03 -7.85
C PHE A 86 -10.71 13.47 -7.67
N THR A 87 -10.03 14.16 -6.75
CA THR A 87 -10.03 15.62 -6.62
C THR A 87 -8.58 16.09 -6.66
N LEU A 88 -8.25 16.97 -7.61
CA LEU A 88 -6.93 17.59 -7.71
C LEU A 88 -6.63 18.37 -6.43
N VAL A 89 -5.41 18.21 -5.92
CA VAL A 89 -4.88 19.06 -4.85
C VAL A 89 -4.12 20.25 -5.45
N GLN A 90 -3.79 21.23 -4.63
CA GLN A 90 -2.94 22.33 -5.06
C GLN A 90 -1.54 21.78 -5.37
N HIS A 91 -1.12 21.89 -6.62
CA HIS A 91 0.22 21.47 -7.01
C HIS A 91 1.25 22.51 -6.56
N ASN A 92 2.28 22.05 -5.85
CA ASN A 92 3.46 22.86 -5.54
C ASN A 92 4.60 22.39 -6.47
N PRO A 93 4.91 23.16 -7.54
CA PRO A 93 5.91 22.76 -8.53
C PRO A 93 7.34 22.71 -7.99
N ASN A 94 7.58 23.28 -6.81
CA ASN A 94 8.89 23.26 -6.17
C ASN A 94 9.12 22.01 -5.31
N GLU A 95 8.06 21.24 -5.05
CA GLU A 95 8.13 20.01 -4.26
C GLU A 95 8.20 18.77 -5.15
N LYS A 96 8.84 17.71 -4.63
CA LYS A 96 8.94 16.43 -5.33
C LYS A 96 7.60 15.70 -5.24
N TYR A 97 7.20 14.99 -6.30
CA TYR A 97 5.92 14.30 -6.37
C TYR A 97 5.72 13.25 -5.27
N TRP A 98 6.80 12.64 -4.74
CA TRP A 98 6.70 11.68 -3.64
C TRP A 98 6.40 12.32 -2.27
N ASN A 99 6.45 13.66 -2.19
CA ASN A 99 6.06 14.45 -1.02
C ASN A 99 4.79 15.29 -1.26
N ASN A 100 4.30 15.34 -2.50
CA ASN A 100 3.19 16.19 -2.90
C ASN A 100 2.31 15.47 -3.93
N PRO A 101 1.18 14.89 -3.51
CA PRO A 101 0.26 14.23 -4.44
C PRO A 101 -0.29 15.21 -5.47
N THR A 102 -0.77 14.70 -6.59
CA THR A 102 -1.49 15.47 -7.60
C THR A 102 -3.00 15.44 -7.37
N ALA A 103 -3.50 14.37 -6.75
CA ALA A 103 -4.91 14.20 -6.44
C ALA A 103 -5.13 13.39 -5.16
N ILE A 104 -6.26 13.67 -4.50
CA ILE A 104 -6.87 12.77 -3.52
C ILE A 104 -7.83 11.84 -4.25
N HIS A 105 -7.65 10.54 -4.05
CA HIS A 105 -8.42 9.48 -4.67
C HIS A 105 -9.39 8.84 -3.68
N LYS A 106 -10.66 8.70 -4.06
CA LYS A 106 -11.62 7.84 -3.38
C LYS A 106 -11.75 6.55 -4.21
N PRO A 107 -11.24 5.41 -3.73
CA PRO A 107 -11.44 4.11 -4.38
C PRO A 107 -12.92 3.85 -4.66
N LEU A 108 -13.22 3.20 -5.79
CA LEU A 108 -14.56 2.80 -6.20
C LEU A 108 -14.55 1.37 -6.71
N PHE A 109 -15.70 0.71 -6.62
CA PHE A 109 -15.95 -0.52 -7.35
C PHE A 109 -16.85 -0.26 -8.56
N ILE A 110 -16.42 -0.71 -9.75
CA ILE A 110 -17.19 -0.63 -10.99
C ILE A 110 -17.04 -1.96 -11.73
N ASP A 111 -18.11 -2.78 -11.70
CA ASP A 111 -18.20 -4.17 -12.18
C ASP A 111 -17.76 -4.39 -13.66
N GLU A 112 -17.73 -3.31 -14.46
CA GLU A 112 -17.36 -3.34 -15.89
C GLU A 112 -15.97 -2.75 -16.22
N GLU A 113 -15.30 -2.09 -15.26
CA GLU A 113 -13.96 -1.55 -15.51
C GLU A 113 -12.88 -2.56 -15.14
N ARG A 114 -12.23 -3.13 -16.15
CA ARG A 114 -11.13 -4.09 -15.97
C ARG A 114 -9.80 -3.57 -16.50
N GLY A 115 -8.73 -4.10 -15.90
CA GLY A 115 -7.38 -4.07 -16.46
C GLY A 115 -6.54 -5.23 -15.95
N ASP A 116 -5.25 -5.19 -16.25
CA ASP A 116 -4.37 -6.37 -16.13
C ASP A 116 -3.48 -6.33 -14.89
N GLN A 117 -3.45 -5.19 -14.18
CA GLN A 117 -2.65 -5.00 -12.98
C GLN A 117 -3.47 -5.34 -11.74
N ASN A 118 -2.86 -6.07 -10.81
CA ASN A 118 -3.39 -6.38 -9.49
C ASN A 118 -3.06 -5.28 -8.47
N THR A 119 -3.86 -5.21 -7.39
CA THR A 119 -3.54 -4.39 -6.21
C THR A 119 -2.95 -5.25 -5.11
N ASP A 120 -1.67 -5.08 -4.79
CA ASP A 120 -1.01 -5.78 -3.69
C ASP A 120 -0.05 -4.86 -2.90
N PRO A 121 -0.12 -4.82 -1.56
CA PRO A 121 -1.08 -5.54 -0.72
C PRO A 121 -2.49 -4.93 -0.83
N TYR A 122 -3.51 -5.77 -0.68
CA TYR A 122 -4.89 -5.34 -0.57
C TYR A 122 -5.24 -5.08 0.90
N ILE A 123 -5.67 -3.87 1.23
CA ILE A 123 -5.82 -3.40 2.62
C ILE A 123 -7.28 -3.14 3.03
N PHE A 124 -8.23 -3.28 2.11
CA PHE A 124 -9.65 -2.97 2.35
C PHE A 124 -10.38 -4.19 2.92
N GLY A 125 -11.30 -3.96 3.85
CA GLY A 125 -12.07 -5.01 4.52
C GLY A 125 -11.44 -5.49 5.83
N GLU A 126 -11.71 -6.74 6.19
CA GLU A 126 -11.42 -7.28 7.52
C GLU A 126 -9.92 -7.35 7.85
N ARG A 127 -9.09 -7.67 6.86
CA ARG A 127 -7.66 -7.97 7.05
C ARG A 127 -6.86 -7.56 5.82
N PHE A 128 -5.58 -7.30 6.03
CA PHE A 128 -4.67 -7.08 4.90
C PHE A 128 -4.40 -8.42 4.22
N LEU A 129 -4.40 -8.41 2.90
CA LEU A 129 -4.21 -9.56 2.04
C LEU A 129 -3.04 -9.29 1.10
N TYR A 130 -2.28 -10.34 0.81
CA TYR A 130 -1.22 -10.29 -0.18
C TYR A 130 -1.27 -11.57 -1.00
N ALA A 131 -1.57 -11.42 -2.28
CA ALA A 131 -1.40 -12.48 -3.26
C ALA A 131 -0.10 -12.23 -4.02
N ILE A 132 0.76 -13.25 -4.12
CA ILE A 132 2.11 -13.05 -4.66
C ILE A 132 2.02 -12.61 -6.13
N CYS A 133 2.36 -11.34 -6.38
CA CYS A 133 2.51 -10.81 -7.72
C CYS A 133 3.83 -11.34 -8.33
N LYS A 134 3.72 -12.42 -9.11
CA LYS A 134 4.81 -13.19 -9.75
C LYS A 134 5.63 -14.03 -8.75
N LYS A 135 5.58 -15.36 -8.92
CA LYS A 135 6.46 -16.33 -8.25
C LYS A 135 7.92 -15.92 -8.38
N THR A 136 8.44 -15.31 -7.33
CA THR A 136 9.85 -14.93 -7.16
C THR A 136 10.18 -15.15 -5.68
N GLU A 137 11.44 -14.97 -5.26
CA GLU A 137 12.02 -15.48 -3.99
C GLU A 137 11.33 -15.09 -2.64
N LEU A 138 10.15 -14.47 -2.67
CA LEU A 138 9.25 -14.26 -1.53
C LEU A 138 8.19 -15.37 -1.38
N ASP A 139 8.31 -16.51 -2.06
CA ASP A 139 7.33 -17.62 -2.03
C ASP A 139 7.25 -18.37 -0.67
N ASN A 140 8.13 -18.09 0.29
CA ASN A 140 8.20 -18.79 1.59
C ASN A 140 7.96 -17.86 2.78
N LEU A 141 6.92 -17.03 2.72
CA LEU A 141 6.52 -16.19 3.85
C LEU A 141 5.97 -17.05 4.99
N SER A 142 6.45 -16.79 6.20
CA SER A 142 6.07 -17.49 7.42
C SER A 142 5.34 -16.57 8.40
N PRO A 143 4.44 -17.11 9.25
CA PRO A 143 3.87 -16.36 10.36
C PRO A 143 4.93 -15.61 11.18
N GLY A 144 4.73 -14.31 11.35
CA GLY A 144 5.64 -13.37 12.00
C GLY A 144 6.56 -12.60 11.05
N ASP A 145 6.67 -12.96 9.78
CA ASP A 145 7.45 -12.19 8.83
C ASP A 145 6.91 -10.75 8.70
N ILE A 146 7.81 -9.77 8.57
CA ILE A 146 7.46 -8.36 8.34
C ILE A 146 7.69 -8.04 6.87
N MET A 147 6.65 -7.66 6.14
CA MET A 147 6.75 -7.11 4.80
C MET A 147 6.65 -5.58 4.83
N LEU A 148 7.57 -4.92 4.14
CA LEU A 148 7.61 -3.47 3.97
C LEU A 148 7.41 -3.16 2.49
N PHE A 149 6.22 -2.69 2.16
CA PHE A 149 5.86 -2.22 0.82
C PHE A 149 6.15 -0.73 0.71
N GLY A 150 6.76 -0.33 -0.39
CA GLY A 150 7.10 1.06 -0.60
C GLY A 150 7.97 1.29 -1.82
N SER A 151 8.58 2.46 -1.86
CA SER A 151 9.40 2.90 -2.99
C SER A 151 10.64 3.66 -2.51
N GLU A 152 11.71 3.58 -3.29
CA GLU A 152 12.90 4.42 -3.09
C GLU A 152 12.82 5.73 -3.90
N PHE A 153 13.05 6.87 -3.24
CA PHE A 153 13.18 8.18 -3.89
C PHE A 153 14.41 8.95 -3.44
N GLY A 154 14.81 9.91 -4.27
CA GLY A 154 16.00 10.74 -4.08
C GLY A 154 16.97 10.59 -5.26
N ALA A 155 18.07 11.32 -5.18
CA ALA A 155 19.23 11.12 -6.05
C ALA A 155 20.39 10.69 -5.15
N LYS A 156 21.31 9.86 -5.66
CA LYS A 156 22.49 9.47 -4.87
C LYS A 156 23.29 10.73 -4.46
N PRO A 157 23.75 10.83 -3.20
CA PRO A 157 23.74 9.79 -2.15
C PRO A 157 22.46 9.71 -1.29
N ASP A 158 21.53 10.64 -1.44
CA ASP A 158 20.36 10.84 -0.55
C ASP A 158 19.11 10.04 -0.98
N VAL A 159 19.31 8.79 -1.42
CA VAL A 159 18.19 7.88 -1.73
C VAL A 159 17.67 7.27 -0.42
N HIS A 160 16.36 7.27 -0.23
CA HIS A 160 15.71 6.69 0.94
C HIS A 160 14.49 5.86 0.55
N PHE A 161 14.13 4.92 1.43
CA PHE A 161 12.91 4.11 1.31
C PHE A 161 11.74 4.79 2.02
N TYR A 162 10.63 4.91 1.31
CA TYR A 162 9.38 5.51 1.76
C TYR A 162 8.34 4.41 1.90
N LEU A 163 7.73 4.30 3.07
CA LEU A 163 6.83 3.21 3.43
C LEU A 163 5.39 3.53 3.01
N ASP A 164 4.77 2.60 2.29
CA ASP A 164 3.34 2.60 1.95
C ASP A 164 2.56 1.72 2.94
N THR A 165 3.04 0.49 3.16
CA THR A 165 2.35 -0.50 4.02
C THR A 165 3.37 -1.35 4.76
N LEU A 166 3.16 -1.58 6.04
CA LEU A 166 3.82 -2.64 6.81
C LEU A 166 2.81 -3.75 7.04
N MET A 167 3.12 -4.97 6.61
CA MET A 167 2.29 -6.15 6.85
C MET A 167 3.07 -7.13 7.72
N VAL A 168 2.46 -7.59 8.82
CA VAL A 168 3.01 -8.70 9.62
C VAL A 168 2.25 -9.94 9.22
N ILE A 169 2.92 -10.96 8.70
CA ILE A 169 2.27 -12.18 8.23
C ILE A 169 1.64 -12.92 9.41
N LYS A 170 0.33 -13.17 9.34
CA LYS A 170 -0.42 -13.98 10.30
C LYS A 170 -0.41 -15.42 9.84
N ASP A 171 -1.11 -15.70 8.74
CA ASP A 171 -1.34 -17.03 8.19
C ASP A 171 -1.39 -17.00 6.66
N GLU A 172 -1.41 -18.18 6.05
CA GLU A 172 -1.63 -18.41 4.63
C GLU A 172 -2.97 -19.13 4.40
N ILE A 173 -3.79 -18.64 3.47
CA ILE A 173 -5.11 -19.19 3.13
C ILE A 173 -5.07 -19.71 1.69
N SER A 174 -5.56 -20.93 1.47
CA SER A 174 -5.73 -21.49 0.12
C SER A 174 -6.72 -20.66 -0.69
N VAL A 175 -6.38 -20.34 -1.93
CA VAL A 175 -7.32 -19.70 -2.87
C VAL A 175 -8.47 -20.65 -3.21
N VAL A 176 -8.16 -21.94 -3.37
CA VAL A 176 -9.15 -22.96 -3.68
C VAL A 176 -9.98 -23.26 -2.43
N GLY A 177 -11.30 -23.15 -2.56
CA GLY A 177 -12.26 -23.49 -1.50
C GLY A 177 -12.49 -22.40 -0.46
N SER A 178 -11.84 -21.24 -0.59
CA SER A 178 -12.06 -20.09 0.29
C SER A 178 -12.95 -19.04 -0.37
N GLU A 179 -13.80 -18.41 0.43
CA GLU A 179 -14.58 -17.25 0.01
C GLU A 179 -13.76 -15.99 0.28
N PHE A 180 -13.57 -15.20 -0.78
CA PHE A 180 -12.97 -13.88 -0.70
C PHE A 180 -14.00 -12.85 -1.15
N ASP A 181 -13.90 -11.64 -0.59
CA ASP A 181 -14.68 -10.49 -1.04
C ASP A 181 -14.59 -10.31 -2.56
N ALA A 182 -15.71 -9.94 -3.19
CA ALA A 182 -15.85 -9.85 -4.63
C ALA A 182 -14.84 -8.86 -5.23
N LEU A 183 -14.63 -7.73 -4.55
CA LEU A 183 -13.68 -6.74 -5.00
C LEU A 183 -12.24 -7.26 -4.91
N TYR A 184 -11.85 -7.94 -3.83
CA TYR A 184 -10.52 -8.54 -3.76
C TYR A 184 -10.30 -9.59 -4.87
N ARG A 185 -11.32 -10.40 -5.18
CA ARG A 185 -11.25 -11.35 -6.29
C ARG A 185 -10.99 -10.62 -7.60
N GLU A 186 -11.72 -9.55 -7.87
CA GLU A 186 -11.60 -8.81 -9.13
C GLU A 186 -10.29 -8.01 -9.24
N LEU A 187 -9.93 -7.26 -8.18
CA LEU A 187 -8.74 -6.42 -8.11
C LEU A 187 -7.44 -7.21 -8.07
N THR A 188 -7.46 -8.46 -7.61
CA THR A 188 -6.23 -9.20 -7.35
C THR A 188 -6.29 -10.62 -7.91
N LEU A 189 -7.15 -11.50 -7.39
CA LEU A 189 -7.07 -12.94 -7.71
C LEU A 189 -7.38 -13.28 -9.17
N ASP A 190 -8.38 -12.65 -9.77
CA ASP A 190 -8.75 -12.87 -11.16
C ASP A 190 -7.70 -12.31 -12.13
N ARG A 191 -6.86 -11.38 -11.68
CA ARG A 191 -5.72 -10.84 -12.44
C ARG A 191 -4.50 -11.76 -12.37
N LEU A 192 -4.43 -12.60 -11.34
CA LEU A 192 -3.40 -13.62 -11.19
C LEU A 192 -3.82 -14.94 -11.87
N LYS A 193 -4.64 -14.91 -12.91
CA LYS A 193 -4.93 -16.08 -13.74
C LYS A 193 -4.10 -16.03 -15.02
N ASP A 194 -3.57 -17.17 -15.42
CA ASP A 194 -2.94 -17.34 -16.72
C ASP A 194 -3.98 -17.13 -17.83
N GLU A 195 -3.72 -16.22 -18.75
CA GLU A 195 -4.69 -15.84 -19.80
C GLU A 195 -5.01 -16.99 -20.77
N GLN A 196 -4.06 -17.92 -20.98
CA GLN A 196 -4.22 -19.01 -21.95
C GLN A 196 -4.95 -20.22 -21.37
N THR A 197 -4.67 -20.52 -20.09
CA THR A 197 -5.16 -21.72 -19.40
C THR A 197 -6.29 -21.42 -18.41
N GLY A 198 -6.46 -20.15 -18.01
CA GLY A 198 -7.38 -19.72 -16.96
C GLY A 198 -6.97 -20.18 -15.55
N GLN A 199 -5.82 -20.84 -15.42
CA GLN A 199 -5.35 -21.39 -14.16
C GLN A 199 -4.80 -20.27 -13.25
N SER A 200 -5.10 -20.35 -11.96
CA SER A 200 -4.54 -19.41 -10.99
C SER A 200 -3.02 -19.55 -10.91
N LEU A 201 -2.30 -18.44 -11.06
CA LEU A 201 -0.86 -18.29 -10.91
C LEU A 201 -0.44 -18.33 -9.43
N THR A 202 -1.38 -18.09 -8.52
CA THR A 202 -1.21 -18.28 -7.08
C THR A 202 -2.19 -19.32 -6.53
N ASN A 203 -1.72 -20.14 -5.59
CA ASN A 203 -2.56 -21.11 -4.89
C ASN A 203 -2.96 -20.63 -3.48
N SER A 204 -2.36 -19.53 -3.00
CA SER A 204 -2.52 -19.04 -1.65
C SER A 204 -2.49 -17.51 -1.56
N VAL A 205 -3.02 -17.03 -0.45
CA VAL A 205 -3.03 -15.61 -0.06
C VAL A 205 -2.51 -15.51 1.37
N HIS A 206 -1.54 -14.64 1.60
CA HIS A 206 -1.08 -14.35 2.94
C HIS A 206 -1.99 -13.30 3.59
N THR A 207 -2.23 -13.46 4.88
CA THR A 207 -3.03 -12.56 5.70
C THR A 207 -2.17 -11.78 6.67
N GLY A 208 -2.55 -10.53 6.93
CA GLY A 208 -1.89 -9.66 7.89
C GLY A 208 -2.43 -9.86 9.29
N VAL A 209 -1.57 -9.76 10.31
CA VAL A 209 -1.98 -9.69 11.71
C VAL A 209 -2.78 -8.41 11.91
N THR A 210 -4.03 -8.55 12.35
CA THR A 210 -4.91 -7.42 12.67
C THR A 210 -4.53 -6.80 14.02
N PHE A 211 -5.03 -5.59 14.30
CA PHE A 211 -4.84 -5.00 15.62
C PHE A 211 -5.45 -5.88 16.73
N ALA A 212 -6.61 -6.49 16.50
CA ALA A 212 -7.25 -7.38 17.47
C ALA A 212 -6.37 -8.59 17.83
N ASP A 213 -5.68 -9.16 16.84
CA ASP A 213 -4.86 -10.37 16.98
C ASP A 213 -3.42 -10.08 17.47
N ARG A 214 -3.04 -8.81 17.63
CA ARG A 214 -1.64 -8.40 17.92
C ARG A 214 -0.99 -9.12 19.11
N LYS A 215 -1.77 -9.54 20.10
CA LYS A 215 -1.25 -10.27 21.28
C LYS A 215 -0.60 -11.60 20.89
N GLU A 216 -1.13 -12.26 19.87
CA GLU A 216 -0.61 -13.52 19.33
C GLU A 216 0.73 -13.31 18.60
N ALA A 217 0.93 -12.11 18.06
CA ALA A 217 2.15 -11.68 17.37
C ALA A 217 3.05 -10.77 18.23
N VAL A 218 3.18 -11.06 19.53
CA VAL A 218 4.05 -10.33 20.50
C VAL A 218 3.83 -8.81 20.54
N GLY A 219 2.62 -8.35 20.20
CA GLY A 219 2.22 -6.95 20.14
C GLY A 219 2.34 -6.31 18.76
N CYS A 220 2.80 -7.04 17.74
CA CYS A 220 2.96 -6.53 16.39
C CYS A 220 1.66 -6.70 15.60
N PHE A 221 1.41 -5.78 14.66
CA PHE A 221 0.26 -5.82 13.75
C PHE A 221 0.60 -5.11 12.44
N SER A 222 -0.21 -5.37 11.41
CA SER A 222 -0.09 -4.73 10.10
C SER A 222 -0.66 -3.32 10.13
N PHE A 223 -0.03 -2.38 9.44
CA PHE A 223 -0.54 -1.02 9.34
C PHE A 223 -0.15 -0.30 8.05
N VAL A 224 -0.93 0.71 7.71
CA VAL A 224 -0.63 1.73 6.69
C VAL A 224 -0.33 3.05 7.42
N PRO A 225 0.71 3.80 7.07
CA PRO A 225 0.88 5.15 7.60
C PRO A 225 -0.24 6.08 7.11
N VAL A 226 -1.02 6.61 8.05
CA VAL A 226 -2.19 7.43 7.73
C VAL A 226 -2.14 8.78 8.44
N ARG A 227 -2.99 9.70 8.00
CA ARG A 227 -3.44 10.86 8.80
C ARG A 227 -4.95 10.94 8.71
N GLU A 228 -5.61 11.49 9.73
CA GLU A 228 -7.04 11.79 9.64
C GLU A 228 -7.29 12.75 8.47
N ALA A 229 -8.29 12.47 7.66
CA ALA A 229 -8.68 13.31 6.55
C ALA A 229 -9.08 14.70 7.08
N GLY A 230 -8.54 15.73 6.44
CA GLY A 230 -8.76 17.12 6.82
C GLY A 230 -8.40 18.04 5.67
N ASN A 231 -8.30 19.34 5.96
CA ASN A 231 -7.89 20.31 4.96
C ASN A 231 -6.38 20.24 4.72
N TYR A 232 -5.94 19.30 3.87
CA TYR A 232 -4.59 19.21 3.33
C TYR A 232 -4.60 19.72 1.88
N PRO A 233 -4.56 21.04 1.65
CA PRO A 233 -4.66 21.58 0.30
C PRO A 233 -3.53 21.09 -0.62
N LEU A 234 -2.37 20.72 -0.06
CA LEU A 234 -1.21 20.16 -0.75
C LEU A 234 -1.07 18.63 -0.56
N GLY A 235 -1.99 17.96 0.14
CA GLY A 235 -1.77 16.60 0.62
C GLY A 235 -0.55 16.47 1.54
N PHE A 236 0.05 15.27 1.59
CA PHE A 236 1.30 15.01 2.30
C PHE A 236 2.07 13.83 1.69
N GLY A 237 3.37 13.76 1.95
CA GLY A 237 4.25 12.68 1.49
C GLY A 237 4.11 11.38 2.28
N ARG A 238 5.07 10.48 2.11
CA ARG A 238 5.14 9.21 2.86
C ARG A 238 6.17 9.28 3.98
N PRO A 239 6.02 8.50 5.06
CA PRO A 239 7.08 8.42 6.05
C PRO A 239 8.32 7.78 5.44
N VAL A 240 9.47 8.37 5.75
CA VAL A 240 10.78 7.92 5.27
C VAL A 240 11.49 7.14 6.36
N LEU A 241 12.01 5.95 6.05
CA LEU A 241 12.73 5.13 7.03
C LEU A 241 14.23 5.48 6.98
N LYS A 242 14.66 6.41 7.84
CA LYS A 242 16.06 6.88 7.90
C LYS A 242 16.88 6.28 9.05
N ASN A 243 16.22 5.73 10.05
CA ASN A 243 16.87 5.21 11.24
C ASN A 243 17.84 4.06 10.89
N GLU A 244 19.12 4.20 11.25
CA GLU A 244 20.18 3.22 10.95
C GLU A 244 19.91 1.82 11.52
N LEU A 245 19.20 1.76 12.66
CA LEU A 245 18.80 0.49 13.29
C LEU A 245 17.75 -0.25 12.45
N ILE A 246 16.99 0.47 11.63
CA ILE A 246 16.04 -0.10 10.66
C ILE A 246 16.77 -0.41 9.36
N THR A 247 17.50 0.56 8.80
CA THR A 247 18.08 0.46 7.44
C THR A 247 19.14 -0.63 7.31
N LYS A 248 19.76 -1.08 8.40
CA LYS A 248 20.64 -2.27 8.38
C LYS A 248 19.95 -3.55 7.91
N TYR A 249 18.63 -3.68 8.14
CA TYR A 249 17.83 -4.80 7.63
C TYR A 249 17.38 -4.58 6.19
N LEU A 250 17.38 -3.33 5.72
CA LEU A 250 16.91 -2.96 4.38
C LEU A 250 18.03 -3.05 3.34
N ARG A 251 17.65 -3.04 2.07
CA ARG A 251 18.57 -2.94 0.94
C ARG A 251 19.27 -1.59 1.00
N LYS A 252 20.54 -1.57 0.58
CA LYS A 252 21.24 -0.29 0.39
C LYS A 252 20.46 0.54 -0.62
N PRO A 253 20.03 1.77 -0.28
CA PRO A 253 19.22 2.59 -1.16
C PRO A 253 19.88 2.89 -2.51
N GLY A 254 19.07 3.07 -3.55
CA GLY A 254 19.50 3.42 -4.90
C GLY A 254 19.48 2.26 -5.89
N ALA A 255 18.82 1.15 -5.52
CA ALA A 255 18.47 0.08 -6.44
C ALA A 255 17.15 0.37 -7.17
N TYR A 256 16.27 1.17 -6.55
CA TYR A 256 14.95 1.61 -7.06
C TYR A 256 13.91 0.50 -7.30
N THR A 257 14.33 -0.74 -7.56
CA THR A 257 13.45 -1.90 -7.75
C THR A 257 13.98 -3.16 -7.05
N GLY A 258 13.10 -4.13 -6.86
CA GLY A 258 13.43 -5.47 -6.36
C GLY A 258 13.08 -5.67 -4.90
N TYR A 259 13.59 -6.74 -4.30
CA TYR A 259 13.33 -7.08 -2.90
C TYR A 259 14.63 -7.35 -2.14
N LYS A 260 14.50 -7.45 -0.82
CA LYS A 260 15.52 -7.99 0.09
C LYS A 260 14.84 -8.67 1.27
N SER A 261 15.26 -9.89 1.56
CA SER A 261 14.88 -10.63 2.77
C SER A 261 16.06 -10.64 3.74
N THR A 262 15.81 -10.36 5.02
CA THR A 262 16.82 -10.46 6.08
C THR A 262 16.23 -11.23 7.26
N ALA A 263 16.87 -12.34 7.63
CA ALA A 263 16.44 -13.16 8.74
C ALA A 263 16.60 -12.43 10.08
N LEU A 264 15.66 -12.64 10.99
CA LEU A 264 15.69 -12.17 12.36
C LEU A 264 16.10 -13.32 13.27
N LYS A 265 16.81 -13.00 14.35
CA LYS A 265 17.34 -13.95 15.33
C LYS A 265 16.22 -14.59 16.13
N ASP A 266 15.26 -13.79 16.58
CA ASP A 266 14.19 -14.23 17.46
C ASP A 266 12.97 -13.27 17.46
N LYS A 267 11.95 -13.63 18.25
CA LYS A 267 10.72 -12.83 18.42
C LYS A 267 10.96 -11.47 19.07
N ASN A 268 12.00 -11.32 19.89
CA ASN A 268 12.33 -10.04 20.53
C ASN A 268 12.92 -9.07 19.51
N GLU A 269 13.78 -9.54 18.59
CA GLU A 269 14.30 -8.73 17.50
C GLU A 269 13.18 -8.29 16.55
N LEU A 270 12.25 -9.19 16.23
CA LEU A 270 11.03 -8.86 15.47
C LEU A 270 10.22 -7.76 16.14
N LYS A 271 9.90 -7.91 17.43
CA LYS A 271 9.14 -6.91 18.19
C LYS A 271 9.87 -5.57 18.21
N THR A 272 11.18 -5.60 18.46
CA THR A 272 12.01 -4.39 18.52
C THR A 272 12.04 -3.68 17.18
N LEU A 273 12.24 -4.40 16.07
CA LEU A 273 12.24 -3.84 14.73
C LEU A 273 10.89 -3.23 14.36
N TRP A 274 9.80 -3.96 14.61
CA TRP A 274 8.44 -3.46 14.39
C TRP A 274 8.18 -2.18 15.19
N GLN A 275 8.53 -2.16 16.49
CA GLN A 275 8.38 -0.98 17.34
C GLN A 275 9.20 0.21 16.86
N LEU A 276 10.43 -0.03 16.38
CA LEU A 276 11.28 1.02 15.81
C LEU A 276 10.63 1.64 14.57
N ILE A 277 10.10 0.82 13.65
CA ILE A 277 9.43 1.31 12.44
C ILE A 277 8.16 2.07 12.80
N ALA A 278 7.30 1.50 13.65
CA ALA A 278 6.08 2.17 14.12
C ALA A 278 6.39 3.52 14.79
N THR A 279 7.42 3.57 15.64
CA THR A 279 7.85 4.81 16.30
C THR A 279 8.38 5.84 15.31
N GLU A 280 9.14 5.41 14.30
CA GLU A 280 9.67 6.30 13.25
C GLU A 280 8.54 6.92 12.42
N VAL A 281 7.50 6.14 12.10
CA VAL A 281 6.28 6.61 11.41
C VAL A 281 5.52 7.62 12.27
N LEU A 282 5.28 7.31 13.55
CA LEU A 282 4.59 8.18 14.49
C LEU A 282 5.33 9.51 14.71
N LYS A 283 6.66 9.48 14.83
CA LYS A 283 7.50 10.68 14.98
C LYS A 283 7.40 11.65 13.80
N GLN A 284 7.08 11.15 12.61
CA GLN A 284 6.86 11.95 11.41
C GLN A 284 5.42 12.51 11.30
N GLY A 285 4.61 12.35 12.36
CA GLY A 285 3.25 12.87 12.45
C GLY A 285 2.23 12.05 11.66
N PHE A 286 2.51 10.76 11.43
CA PHE A 286 1.52 9.81 10.94
C PHE A 286 0.92 9.02 12.10
N TYR A 287 -0.22 8.40 11.84
CA TYR A 287 -0.79 7.34 12.67
C TYR A 287 -0.61 5.98 12.00
N LEU A 288 -0.89 4.91 12.75
CA LEU A 288 -0.84 3.54 12.25
C LEU A 288 -2.27 3.10 11.89
N GLY A 289 -2.64 3.15 10.61
CA GLY A 289 -3.95 2.70 10.13
C GLY A 289 -4.04 1.18 10.14
N THR A 290 -4.99 0.62 10.88
CA THR A 290 -5.05 -0.81 11.25
C THR A 290 -6.14 -1.59 10.51
N GLY A 291 -7.07 -0.90 9.84
CA GLY A 291 -8.14 -1.51 9.07
C GLY A 291 -8.92 -0.46 8.28
N PHE A 292 -9.54 -0.88 7.18
CA PHE A 292 -10.26 0.01 6.27
C PHE A 292 -11.60 -0.62 5.89
N GLU A 293 -12.64 0.19 5.73
CA GLU A 293 -13.93 -0.33 5.22
C GLU A 293 -13.73 -0.91 3.80
N GLU A 294 -14.58 -1.86 3.41
CA GLU A 294 -14.64 -2.32 2.02
C GLU A 294 -14.93 -1.15 1.08
N VAL A 295 -14.36 -1.20 -0.12
CA VAL A 295 -14.69 -0.22 -1.16
C VAL A 295 -16.06 -0.59 -1.75
N LYS A 296 -16.86 0.42 -2.01
CA LYS A 296 -18.23 0.29 -2.52
C LYS A 296 -18.36 0.90 -3.91
#